data_AF-A0A1Q2YHK2-F1
#
_entry.id   AF-A0A1Q2YHK2-F1
#
_cell.length_a   1.000
_cell.length_b   1.000
_cell.length_c   1.000
_cell.angle_alpha   90.00
_cell.angle_beta   90.00
_cell.angle_gamma   90.00
#
_symmetry.space_group_name_H-M   'P 1'
#
loop_
_entity.id
_entity.type
_entity.pdbx_description
1 polymer ?
#
loop_
_entity_poly.entity_id
_entity_poly.type
_entity_poly.pdbx_seq_one_letter_code
_entity_poly.pdbx_strand_id
1 'polypeptide(L)'
;MEETDAVKKLLTTLSDLTGTISNQLKENILEKTLSETLDEITRHREDKRENNKALNELEQAKILNMYAYILVSLSFTSAKLDGIKFNNDAPIMQEIKRVKEYMDRVKKAEDFLFESTEETKKREAESESFINKHLGEPAVSKVHFQDREETNKVQPESKSNHQYFKDDDKLRQAVQAAKEKKRSDGGKQSKSKSKNKNRTRQRGSEDAKKERINKSQK
;
A
#
# COMPACT_ATOMS: atom_id res chain seq x y z
N MET A 1 22.75 52.37 -7.73
CA MET A 1 23.45 51.79 -6.57
C MET A 1 22.54 50.88 -5.75
N GLU A 2 21.25 51.19 -5.56
CA GLU A 2 20.30 50.32 -4.84
C GLU A 2 20.17 48.90 -5.43
N GLU A 3 20.20 48.75 -6.75
CA GLU A 3 20.11 47.44 -7.42
C GLU A 3 21.26 46.50 -7.04
N THR A 4 22.47 47.03 -6.82
CA THR A 4 23.62 46.20 -6.44
C THR A 4 23.51 45.66 -5.03
N ASP A 5 22.85 46.39 -4.13
CA ASP A 5 22.67 45.94 -2.74
C ASP A 5 21.57 44.89 -2.63
N ALA A 6 20.54 44.97 -3.48
CA ALA A 6 19.54 43.90 -3.61
C ALA A 6 20.17 42.59 -4.08
N VAL A 7 21.05 42.64 -5.10
CA VAL A 7 21.77 41.45 -5.59
C VAL A 7 22.70 40.87 -4.53
N LYS A 8 23.43 41.71 -3.79
CA LYS A 8 24.29 41.26 -2.68
C LYS A 8 23.49 40.51 -1.61
N LYS A 9 22.31 41.00 -1.24
CA LYS A 9 21.41 40.32 -0.29
C LYS A 9 20.98 38.94 -0.79
N LEU A 10 20.63 38.82 -2.08
CA LEU A 10 20.28 37.53 -2.68
C LEU A 10 21.46 36.55 -2.65
N LEU A 11 22.68 37.03 -2.92
CA LEU A 11 23.89 36.22 -2.87
C LEU A 11 24.20 35.73 -1.45
N THR A 12 24.03 36.58 -0.42
CA THR A 12 24.20 36.16 0.98
C THR A 12 23.17 35.09 1.36
N THR A 13 21.89 35.29 1.00
CA THR A 13 20.84 34.29 1.28
C THR A 13 21.11 32.97 0.57
N LEU A 14 21.58 33.02 -0.69
CA LEU A 14 21.94 31.81 -1.44
C LEU A 14 23.12 31.07 -0.80
N SER A 15 24.13 31.81 -0.32
CA SER A 15 25.27 31.23 0.41
C SER A 15 24.82 30.51 1.68
N ASP A 16 23.98 31.15 2.50
CA ASP A 16 23.46 30.57 3.74
C ASP A 16 22.61 29.32 3.48
N LEU A 17 21.76 29.38 2.45
CA LEU A 17 20.94 28.25 2.03
C LEU A 17 21.81 27.08 1.57
N THR A 18 22.87 27.36 0.80
CA THR A 18 23.80 26.32 0.32
C THR A 18 24.54 25.65 1.48
N GLY A 19 24.95 26.42 2.49
CA GLY A 19 25.53 25.88 3.73
C GLY A 19 24.54 24.97 4.46
N THR A 20 23.29 25.39 4.59
CA THR A 20 22.21 24.62 5.25
C THR A 20 21.93 23.31 4.51
N ILE A 21 21.76 23.37 3.18
CA ILE A 21 21.53 22.18 2.34
C ILE A 21 22.71 21.21 2.42
N SER A 22 23.94 21.73 2.36
CA SER A 22 25.15 20.90 2.50
C SER A 22 25.19 20.14 3.82
N ASN A 23 24.85 20.80 4.94
CA ASN A 23 24.82 20.15 6.25
C ASN A 23 23.69 19.10 6.32
N GLN A 24 22.49 19.45 5.86
CA GLN A 24 21.36 18.52 5.83
C GLN A 24 21.63 17.28 4.97
N LEU A 25 22.32 17.44 3.82
CA LEU A 25 22.72 16.31 2.97
C LEU A 25 23.73 15.41 3.68
N LYS A 26 24.74 15.99 4.34
CA LYS A 26 25.76 15.21 5.06
C LYS A 26 25.16 14.42 6.22
N GLU A 27 24.36 15.08 7.05
CA GLU A 27 23.81 14.49 8.27
C GLU A 27 22.67 13.51 7.98
N ASN A 28 21.78 13.79 7.02
CA ASN A 28 20.55 12.99 6.87
C ASN A 28 20.56 12.03 5.68
N ILE A 29 21.33 12.32 4.62
CA ILE A 29 21.25 11.59 3.34
C ILE A 29 22.52 10.77 3.08
N LEU A 30 23.68 11.30 3.45
CA LEU A 30 24.99 10.72 3.14
C LEU A 30 25.63 9.96 4.31
N GLU A 31 25.12 10.11 5.53
CA GLU A 31 25.63 9.36 6.69
C GLU A 31 25.42 7.85 6.52
N LYS A 32 24.28 7.46 5.95
CA LYS A 32 23.97 6.07 5.59
C LYS A 32 23.86 5.91 4.08
N THR A 33 24.38 4.81 3.56
CA THR A 33 24.20 4.51 2.13
C THR A 33 22.73 4.17 1.85
N LEU A 34 22.24 4.45 0.63
CA LEU A 34 20.89 4.05 0.22
C LEU A 34 20.65 2.56 0.45
N SER A 35 21.68 1.73 0.19
CA SER A 35 21.65 0.29 0.48
C SER A 35 21.44 -0.01 1.95
N GLU A 36 22.15 0.67 2.86
CA GLU A 36 21.97 0.49 4.31
C GLU A 36 20.55 0.87 4.75
N THR A 37 20.03 1.98 4.27
CA THR A 37 18.67 2.44 4.62
C THR A 37 17.60 1.47 4.11
N LEU A 38 17.76 0.93 2.89
CA LEU A 38 16.84 -0.07 2.34
C LEU A 38 16.97 -1.42 3.05
N ASP A 39 18.19 -1.81 3.44
CA ASP A 39 18.45 -3.01 4.21
C ASP A 39 17.87 -2.92 5.62
N GLU A 40 17.95 -1.75 6.28
CA GLU A 40 17.32 -1.51 7.59
C GLU A 40 15.81 -1.73 7.54
N ILE A 41 15.14 -1.19 6.51
CA ILE A 41 13.70 -1.39 6.29
C ILE A 41 13.39 -2.86 5.99
N THR A 42 14.27 -3.53 5.25
CA THR A 42 14.11 -4.95 4.92
C THR A 42 14.36 -5.83 6.14
N ARG A 43 15.29 -5.48 7.03
CA ARG A 43 15.59 -6.22 8.28
C ARG A 43 14.53 -6.01 9.35
N HIS A 44 13.99 -4.79 9.49
CA HIS A 44 12.85 -4.53 10.37
C HIS A 44 11.61 -5.38 10.04
N ARG A 45 11.51 -5.91 8.83
CA ARG A 45 10.51 -6.90 8.40
C ARG A 45 10.67 -8.26 9.08
N GLU A 46 11.90 -8.71 9.31
CA GLU A 46 12.20 -10.05 9.83
C GLU A 46 11.88 -10.13 11.33
N ASP A 47 12.06 -9.01 12.03
CA ASP A 47 11.82 -8.92 13.48
C ASP A 47 10.34 -8.72 13.84
N LYS A 48 9.57 -8.00 13.00
CA LYS A 48 8.13 -7.79 13.20
C LYS A 48 7.33 -8.84 12.42
N ARG A 49 6.87 -9.89 13.11
CA ARG A 49 6.06 -11.03 12.59
C ARG A 49 4.69 -10.66 11.97
N GLU A 50 4.44 -9.41 11.61
CA GLU A 50 3.15 -8.95 11.08
C GLU A 50 3.24 -8.53 9.61
N ASN A 51 2.90 -9.50 8.75
CA ASN A 51 2.22 -9.48 7.45
C ASN A 51 1.80 -8.15 6.76
N ASN A 52 2.61 -7.09 6.73
CA ASN A 52 2.35 -5.94 5.85
C ASN A 52 3.48 -5.69 4.86
N LYS A 53 3.67 -6.66 3.94
CA LYS A 53 4.58 -6.54 2.80
C LYS A 53 4.33 -5.26 1.99
N ALA A 54 3.05 -4.88 1.84
CA ALA A 54 2.64 -3.68 1.12
C ALA A 54 3.09 -2.37 1.80
N LEU A 55 3.04 -2.27 3.14
CA LEU A 55 3.56 -1.09 3.86
C LEU A 55 5.06 -0.94 3.67
N ASN A 56 5.80 -2.04 3.72
CA ASN A 56 7.25 -2.04 3.58
C ASN A 56 7.66 -1.65 2.14
N GLU A 57 7.07 -2.28 1.12
CA GLU A 57 7.34 -1.91 -0.28
C GLU A 57 7.01 -0.44 -0.56
N LEU A 58 5.98 0.09 0.10
CA LEU A 58 5.60 1.50 0.02
C LEU A 58 6.63 2.43 0.70
N GLU A 59 7.15 2.05 1.87
CA GLU A 59 8.24 2.77 2.54
C GLU A 59 9.51 2.79 1.71
N GLN A 60 9.90 1.64 1.11
CA GLN A 60 11.04 1.58 0.20
C GLN A 60 10.84 2.50 -1.02
N ALA A 61 9.64 2.48 -1.61
CA ALA A 61 9.31 3.35 -2.74
C ALA A 61 9.38 4.84 -2.38
N LYS A 62 8.95 5.23 -1.17
CA LYS A 62 9.08 6.61 -0.67
C LYS A 62 10.53 7.06 -0.59
N ILE A 63 11.39 6.22 -0.02
CA ILE A 63 12.82 6.54 0.10
C ILE A 63 13.45 6.67 -1.28
N LEU A 64 13.22 5.72 -2.18
CA LEU A 64 13.74 5.79 -3.55
C LEU A 64 13.28 7.07 -4.27
N ASN A 65 12.01 7.44 -4.12
CA ASN A 65 11.48 8.68 -4.70
C ASN A 65 12.08 9.94 -4.06
N MET A 66 12.34 9.93 -2.76
CA MET A 66 13.00 11.03 -2.06
C MET A 66 14.42 11.25 -2.59
N TYR A 67 15.21 10.18 -2.72
CA TYR A 67 16.57 10.26 -3.29
C TYR A 67 16.54 10.75 -4.75
N ALA A 68 15.63 10.21 -5.57
CA ALA A 68 15.47 10.65 -6.96
C ALA A 68 15.11 12.14 -7.04
N TYR A 69 14.20 12.61 -6.18
CA TYR A 69 13.80 14.02 -6.12
C TYR A 69 14.97 14.94 -5.75
N ILE A 70 15.75 14.57 -4.74
CA ILE A 70 16.92 15.35 -4.33
C ILE A 70 17.95 15.42 -5.47
N LEU A 71 18.27 14.28 -6.09
CA LEU A 71 19.25 14.22 -7.19
C LEU A 71 18.84 15.08 -8.38
N VAL A 72 17.58 14.98 -8.81
CA VAL A 72 17.06 15.78 -9.94
C VAL A 72 17.00 17.26 -9.57
N SER A 73 16.62 17.61 -8.35
CA SER A 73 16.55 19.01 -7.88
C SER A 73 17.94 19.66 -7.81
N LEU A 74 18.93 18.95 -7.29
CA LEU A 74 20.31 19.43 -7.23
C LEU A 74 20.90 19.57 -8.64
N SER A 75 20.65 18.60 -9.52
CA SER A 75 21.09 18.64 -10.92
C SER A 75 20.46 19.83 -11.67
N PHE A 76 19.16 20.08 -11.46
CA PHE A 76 18.46 21.24 -12.02
C PHE A 76 19.04 22.56 -11.50
N THR A 77 19.31 22.64 -10.20
CA THR A 77 19.88 23.84 -9.57
C THR A 77 21.30 24.13 -10.07
N SER A 78 22.16 23.10 -10.15
CA SER A 78 23.50 23.23 -10.72
C SER A 78 23.45 23.79 -12.14
N ALA A 79 22.59 23.22 -12.98
CA ALA A 79 22.47 23.64 -14.36
C ALA A 79 21.85 25.06 -14.51
N LYS A 80 21.05 25.52 -13.54
CA LYS A 80 20.63 26.94 -13.46
C LYS A 80 21.78 27.87 -13.11
N LEU A 81 22.68 27.47 -12.21
CA LEU A 81 23.87 28.25 -11.85
C LEU A 81 24.83 28.38 -13.03
N ASP A 82 24.92 27.36 -13.87
CA ASP A 82 25.67 27.40 -15.13
C ASP A 82 25.03 28.30 -16.22
N GLY A 83 23.85 28.90 -15.93
CA GLY A 83 23.15 29.78 -16.86
C GLY A 83 22.40 29.05 -17.97
N ILE A 84 22.20 27.73 -17.84
CA ILE A 84 21.51 26.94 -18.86
C ILE A 84 20.01 27.32 -18.88
N LYS A 85 19.53 27.71 -20.06
CA LYS A 85 18.10 27.98 -20.29
C LYS A 85 17.40 26.67 -20.63
N PHE A 86 16.34 26.36 -19.88
CA PHE A 86 15.53 25.17 -20.13
C PHE A 86 14.26 25.55 -20.87
N ASN A 87 13.98 24.82 -21.93
CA ASN A 87 12.65 24.73 -22.51
C ASN A 87 11.92 23.52 -21.89
N ASN A 88 10.61 23.42 -22.12
CA ASN A 88 9.79 22.32 -21.58
C ASN A 88 10.23 20.93 -22.04
N ASP A 89 10.98 20.85 -23.14
CA ASP A 89 11.50 19.62 -23.74
C ASP A 89 12.93 19.28 -23.29
N ALA A 90 13.52 20.07 -22.40
CA ALA A 90 14.86 19.80 -21.88
C ALA A 90 14.87 18.46 -21.10
N PRO A 91 15.93 17.64 -21.22
CA PRO A 91 16.01 16.35 -20.53
C PRO A 91 15.76 16.43 -19.02
N ILE A 92 16.30 17.46 -18.35
CA ILE A 92 16.08 17.67 -16.91
C ILE A 92 14.60 17.90 -16.56
N MET A 93 13.83 18.55 -17.45
CA MET A 93 12.40 18.76 -17.25
C MET A 93 11.60 17.46 -17.39
N GLN A 94 12.08 16.54 -18.24
CA GLN A 94 11.49 15.19 -18.35
C GLN A 94 11.72 14.39 -17.07
N GLU A 95 12.92 14.46 -16.50
CA GLU A 95 13.22 13.78 -15.22
C GLU A 95 12.41 14.37 -14.06
N ILE A 96 12.21 15.70 -14.01
CA ILE A 96 11.32 16.32 -13.01
C ILE A 96 9.88 15.78 -13.14
N LYS A 97 9.35 15.69 -14.36
CA LYS A 97 8.02 15.11 -14.61
C LYS A 97 7.96 13.64 -14.18
N ARG A 98 9.00 12.87 -14.48
CA ARG A 98 9.11 11.46 -14.12
C ARG A 98 9.09 11.24 -12.60
N VAL A 99 9.88 12.01 -11.85
CA VAL A 99 9.87 11.95 -10.38
C VAL A 99 8.48 12.31 -9.83
N LYS A 100 7.84 13.35 -10.37
CA LYS A 100 6.48 13.72 -9.99
C LYS A 100 5.49 12.57 -10.20
N GLU A 101 5.54 11.91 -11.36
CA GLU A 101 4.68 10.75 -11.64
C GLU A 101 4.92 9.60 -10.65
N TYR A 102 6.17 9.35 -10.24
CA TYR A 102 6.47 8.31 -9.25
C TYR A 102 5.96 8.68 -7.86
N MET A 103 6.06 9.94 -7.46
CA MET A 103 5.46 10.43 -6.22
C MET A 103 3.93 10.31 -6.24
N ASP A 104 3.29 10.67 -7.35
CA ASP A 104 1.83 10.54 -7.52
C ASP A 104 1.38 9.07 -7.42
N ARG A 105 2.18 8.12 -7.93
CA ARG A 105 1.90 6.68 -7.79
C ARG A 105 1.99 6.20 -6.35
N VAL A 106 3.01 6.65 -5.62
CA VAL A 106 3.16 6.33 -4.18
C VAL A 106 1.99 6.89 -3.39
N LYS A 107 1.60 8.14 -3.63
CA LYS A 107 0.46 8.75 -2.95
C LYS A 107 -0.84 7.98 -3.18
N LYS A 108 -1.12 7.58 -4.42
CA LYS A 108 -2.29 6.73 -4.72
C LYS A 108 -2.26 5.39 -3.99
N ALA A 109 -1.07 4.80 -3.83
CA ALA A 109 -0.93 3.55 -3.09
C ALA A 109 -1.13 3.74 -1.58
N GLU A 110 -0.69 4.87 -1.02
CA GLU A 110 -1.00 5.26 0.37
C GLU A 110 -2.50 5.43 0.59
N ASP A 111 -3.17 6.18 -0.29
CA ASP A 111 -4.61 6.43 -0.21
C ASP A 111 -5.40 5.11 -0.25
N PHE A 112 -5.05 4.22 -1.18
CA PHE A 112 -5.67 2.88 -1.28
C PHE A 112 -5.47 2.03 -0.02
N LEU A 113 -4.26 2.07 0.55
CA LEU A 113 -3.95 1.31 1.75
C LEU A 113 -4.70 1.86 2.97
N PHE A 114 -4.80 3.20 3.07
CA PHE A 114 -5.58 3.86 4.10
C PHE A 114 -7.06 3.48 4.01
N GLU A 115 -7.67 3.59 2.83
CA GLU A 115 -9.05 3.17 2.58
C GLU A 115 -9.29 1.70 2.95
N SER A 116 -8.38 0.80 2.55
CA SER A 116 -8.46 -0.62 2.91
C SER A 116 -8.39 -0.85 4.41
N THR A 117 -7.56 -0.11 5.15
CA THR A 117 -7.44 -0.27 6.61
C THR A 117 -8.67 0.28 7.35
N GLU A 118 -9.28 1.34 6.84
CA GLU A 118 -10.52 1.89 7.41
C GLU A 118 -11.70 0.96 7.14
N GLU A 119 -11.79 0.35 5.95
CA GLU A 119 -12.79 -0.67 5.67
C GLU A 119 -12.68 -1.89 6.59
N THR A 120 -11.46 -2.37 6.86
CA THR A 120 -11.27 -3.52 7.76
C THR A 120 -11.68 -3.18 9.19
N LYS A 121 -11.28 -2.01 9.71
CA LYS A 121 -11.69 -1.56 11.05
C LYS A 121 -13.22 -1.43 11.16
N LYS A 122 -13.86 -0.93 10.10
CA LYS A 122 -15.32 -0.82 10.07
C LYS A 122 -15.99 -2.19 10.13
N ARG A 123 -15.50 -3.18 9.36
CA ARG A 123 -16.01 -4.56 9.40
C ARG A 123 -15.77 -5.23 10.75
N GLU A 124 -14.62 -4.99 11.37
CA GLU A 124 -14.29 -5.47 12.71
C GLU A 124 -15.25 -4.88 13.74
N ALA A 125 -15.46 -3.57 13.74
CA ALA A 125 -16.41 -2.90 14.63
C ALA A 125 -17.86 -3.39 14.42
N GLU A 126 -18.27 -3.61 13.16
CA GLU A 126 -19.57 -4.20 12.84
C GLU A 126 -19.68 -5.63 13.40
N SER A 127 -18.65 -6.45 13.26
CA SER A 127 -18.59 -7.82 13.79
C SER A 127 -18.62 -7.84 15.31
N GLU A 128 -17.83 -7.00 15.99
CA GLU A 128 -17.84 -6.86 17.44
C GLU A 128 -19.22 -6.42 17.94
N SER A 129 -19.85 -5.46 17.25
CA SER A 129 -21.21 -5.02 17.59
C SER A 129 -22.24 -6.15 17.41
N PHE A 130 -22.09 -6.99 16.39
CA PHE A 130 -22.95 -8.12 16.13
C PHE A 130 -22.79 -9.21 17.21
N ILE A 131 -21.55 -9.57 17.54
CA ILE A 131 -21.21 -10.52 18.61
C ILE A 131 -21.79 -10.02 19.94
N ASN A 132 -21.54 -8.77 20.30
CA ASN A 132 -22.04 -8.21 21.57
C ASN A 132 -23.57 -8.12 21.62
N LYS A 133 -24.25 -7.89 20.48
CA LYS A 133 -25.73 -7.88 20.44
C LYS A 133 -26.35 -9.27 20.54
N HIS A 134 -25.71 -10.30 20.00
CA HIS A 134 -26.28 -11.66 19.92
C HIS A 134 -25.75 -12.62 21.00
N LEU A 135 -24.58 -12.35 21.56
CA LEU A 135 -23.90 -13.18 22.56
C LEU A 135 -23.62 -12.41 23.87
N GLY A 136 -24.15 -11.19 24.01
CA GLY A 136 -23.85 -10.23 25.09
C GLY A 136 -24.15 -10.69 26.52
N GLU A 137 -24.86 -11.81 26.68
CA GLU A 137 -24.86 -12.56 27.94
C GLU A 137 -24.46 -14.01 27.66
N PRO A 138 -23.49 -14.58 28.41
CA PRO A 138 -23.17 -15.99 28.29
C PRO A 138 -24.41 -16.82 28.63
N ALA A 139 -24.95 -17.51 27.61
CA ALA A 139 -26.16 -18.33 27.73
C ALA A 139 -26.01 -19.52 28.70
N VAL A 140 -24.79 -19.83 29.14
CA VAL A 140 -24.54 -20.81 30.20
C VAL A 140 -24.18 -20.07 31.48
N SER A 141 -25.20 -20.01 32.32
CA SER A 141 -25.31 -19.34 33.61
C SER A 141 -24.07 -19.42 34.52
N LYS A 142 -23.73 -18.28 35.14
CA LYS A 142 -22.98 -18.24 36.41
C LYS A 142 -23.64 -19.07 37.52
N VAL A 143 -24.92 -19.40 37.35
CA VAL A 143 -25.73 -20.19 38.28
C VAL A 143 -25.34 -21.68 38.28
N HIS A 144 -24.77 -22.23 37.19
CA HIS A 144 -24.41 -23.67 37.14
C HIS A 144 -22.98 -23.99 37.61
N PHE A 145 -22.18 -22.97 37.94
CA PHE A 145 -20.78 -23.16 38.35
C PHE A 145 -20.46 -22.67 39.77
N GLN A 146 -21.38 -21.98 40.46
CA GLN A 146 -21.16 -21.52 41.84
C GLN A 146 -21.39 -22.61 42.91
N ASP A 147 -22.19 -23.64 42.63
CA ASP A 147 -22.55 -24.65 43.64
C ASP A 147 -21.64 -25.90 43.67
N ARG A 148 -20.53 -25.93 42.90
CA ARG A 148 -19.67 -27.13 42.78
C ARG A 148 -18.32 -27.04 43.48
N GLU A 149 -18.14 -26.11 44.41
CA GLU A 149 -16.91 -26.01 45.21
C GLU A 149 -16.99 -26.70 46.59
N GLU A 150 -18.16 -27.12 47.07
CA GLU A 150 -18.31 -27.69 48.44
C GLU A 150 -18.28 -29.22 48.56
N THR A 151 -18.10 -30.00 47.48
CA THR A 151 -18.07 -31.49 47.57
C THR A 151 -16.74 -32.15 47.23
N ASN A 152 -15.62 -31.43 47.13
CA ASN A 152 -14.30 -32.06 47.01
C ASN A 152 -13.75 -32.51 48.39
N LYS A 153 -14.46 -33.43 49.04
CA LYS A 153 -13.82 -34.40 49.94
C LYS A 153 -13.34 -35.54 49.07
N VAL A 154 -12.02 -35.60 48.89
CA VAL A 154 -11.30 -36.70 48.25
C VAL A 154 -11.62 -38.01 48.98
N GLN A 155 -12.46 -38.86 48.38
CA GLN A 155 -12.40 -40.30 48.58
C GLN A 155 -11.80 -40.91 47.31
N PRO A 156 -10.63 -41.56 47.38
CA PRO A 156 -10.15 -42.37 46.29
C PRO A 156 -10.82 -43.73 46.44
N GLU A 157 -11.77 -44.07 45.57
CA GLU A 157 -11.93 -45.44 45.09
C GLU A 157 -13.10 -45.59 44.10
N SER A 158 -12.79 -46.37 43.06
CA SER A 158 -13.69 -47.17 42.24
C SER A 158 -14.34 -46.55 40.99
N LYS A 159 -13.81 -47.05 39.85
CA LYS A 159 -14.51 -47.38 38.60
C LYS A 159 -14.99 -46.21 37.75
N SER A 160 -14.01 -45.65 37.04
CA SER A 160 -14.19 -45.04 35.73
C SER A 160 -14.92 -46.00 34.78
N ASN A 161 -16.21 -45.75 34.54
CA ASN A 161 -16.90 -46.18 33.32
C ASN A 161 -16.94 -44.96 32.39
N HIS A 162 -15.82 -44.64 31.74
CA HIS A 162 -15.88 -43.84 30.52
C HIS A 162 -16.63 -44.65 29.47
N GLN A 163 -17.88 -44.29 29.20
CA GLN A 163 -18.52 -44.62 27.93
C GLN A 163 -17.75 -43.87 26.84
N TYR A 164 -16.73 -44.52 26.30
CA TYR A 164 -16.15 -44.15 25.02
C TYR A 164 -17.29 -44.20 23.99
N PHE A 165 -17.56 -43.04 23.37
CA PHE A 165 -18.42 -42.91 22.21
C PHE A 165 -18.00 -43.92 21.14
N LYS A 166 -18.81 -44.97 20.95
CA LYS A 166 -18.67 -45.94 19.85
C LYS A 166 -19.37 -45.44 18.59
N ASP A 167 -19.09 -44.19 18.18
CA ASP A 167 -19.69 -43.59 16.96
C ASP A 167 -18.69 -43.28 15.85
N ASP A 168 -17.39 -43.55 16.05
CA ASP A 168 -16.34 -43.24 15.04
C ASP A 168 -16.39 -44.14 13.79
N ASP A 169 -16.89 -45.38 13.91
CA ASP A 169 -16.93 -46.31 12.77
C ASP A 169 -18.00 -45.92 11.72
N LYS A 170 -19.12 -45.34 12.16
CA LYS A 170 -20.18 -44.88 11.25
C LYS A 170 -19.78 -43.59 10.53
N LEU A 171 -19.06 -42.70 11.21
CA LEU A 171 -18.56 -41.46 10.60
C LEU A 171 -17.49 -41.74 9.54
N ARG A 172 -16.58 -42.71 9.79
CA ARG A 172 -15.56 -43.12 8.83
C ARG A 172 -16.14 -43.78 7.58
N GLN A 173 -17.17 -44.63 7.71
CA GLN A 173 -17.85 -45.22 6.54
C GLN A 173 -18.62 -44.18 5.71
N ALA A 174 -19.25 -43.19 6.35
CA ALA A 174 -19.95 -42.12 5.65
C ALA A 174 -18.99 -41.22 4.84
N VAL A 175 -17.80 -40.92 5.37
CA VAL A 175 -16.79 -40.08 4.69
C VAL A 175 -16.13 -40.82 3.51
N GLN A 176 -15.95 -42.14 3.61
CA GLN A 176 -15.44 -42.94 2.49
C GLN A 176 -16.46 -43.09 1.36
N ALA A 177 -17.74 -43.35 1.68
CA ALA A 177 -18.82 -43.42 0.69
C ALA A 177 -19.05 -42.08 -0.04
N ALA A 178 -18.82 -40.94 0.62
CA ALA A 178 -18.92 -39.61 0.00
C ALA A 178 -17.76 -39.29 -0.95
N LYS A 179 -16.57 -39.89 -0.77
CA LYS A 179 -15.41 -39.70 -1.65
C LYS A 179 -15.49 -40.51 -2.94
N GLU A 180 -16.14 -41.67 -2.93
CA GLU A 180 -16.29 -42.51 -4.13
C GLU A 180 -17.35 -41.96 -5.10
N LYS A 181 -18.41 -41.31 -4.60
CA LYS A 181 -19.44 -40.68 -5.47
C LYS A 181 -18.96 -39.43 -6.22
N LYS A 182 -17.82 -38.82 -5.85
CA LYS A 182 -17.27 -37.63 -6.54
C LYS A 182 -16.26 -37.94 -7.64
N ARG A 183 -15.96 -39.21 -7.90
CA ARG A 183 -14.95 -39.62 -8.92
C ARG A 183 -15.54 -40.29 -10.17
N SER A 184 -16.86 -40.47 -10.27
CA SER A 184 -17.49 -41.15 -11.41
C SER A 184 -18.30 -40.27 -12.36
N ASP A 185 -18.32 -38.95 -12.19
CA ASP A 185 -19.03 -38.04 -13.11
C ASP A 185 -18.07 -37.03 -13.74
N GLY A 186 -17.06 -37.59 -14.42
CA GLY A 186 -16.22 -36.88 -15.35
C GLY A 186 -16.75 -37.05 -16.77
N GLY A 187 -17.30 -35.96 -17.32
CA GLY A 187 -17.14 -35.66 -18.74
C GLY A 187 -18.41 -35.41 -19.53
N LYS A 188 -18.62 -34.13 -19.89
CA LYS A 188 -18.92 -33.71 -21.27
C LYS A 188 -18.93 -32.18 -21.42
N GLN A 189 -18.06 -31.71 -22.32
CA GLN A 189 -18.26 -30.58 -23.25
C GLN A 189 -18.34 -29.17 -22.62
N SER A 190 -17.82 -28.08 -23.19
CA SER A 190 -17.41 -27.77 -24.56
C SER A 190 -16.45 -26.57 -24.58
N LYS A 191 -15.54 -26.60 -25.55
CA LYS A 191 -14.77 -25.45 -26.05
C LYS A 191 -15.71 -24.34 -26.54
N SER A 192 -15.46 -23.10 -26.16
CA SER A 192 -15.85 -21.93 -26.97
C SER A 192 -14.74 -20.88 -26.95
N LYS A 193 -14.00 -20.84 -28.06
CA LYS A 193 -13.21 -19.70 -28.52
C LYS A 193 -14.16 -18.53 -28.75
N SER A 194 -13.81 -17.33 -28.28
CA SER A 194 -14.34 -16.07 -28.79
C SER A 194 -13.18 -15.09 -29.01
N LYS A 195 -12.89 -14.87 -30.29
CA LYS A 195 -12.03 -13.83 -30.85
C LYS A 195 -12.91 -12.60 -31.13
N ASN A 196 -12.26 -11.44 -31.16
CA ASN A 196 -12.66 -10.18 -31.81
C ASN A 196 -13.73 -9.34 -31.06
N LYS A 197 -13.69 -8.01 -31.08
CA LYS A 197 -13.29 -7.14 -32.20
C LYS A 197 -13.03 -5.70 -31.72
N ASN A 198 -12.03 -5.07 -32.35
CA ASN A 198 -11.83 -3.64 -32.49
C ASN A 198 -13.13 -2.80 -32.53
N ARG A 199 -13.12 -1.63 -31.89
CA ARG A 199 -13.88 -0.48 -32.39
C ARG A 199 -13.17 0.85 -32.14
N THR A 200 -12.28 1.16 -33.08
CA THR A 200 -11.91 2.50 -33.52
C THR A 200 -13.16 3.37 -33.71
N ARG A 201 -13.20 4.56 -33.11
CA ARG A 201 -14.07 5.66 -33.53
C ARG A 201 -13.18 6.84 -33.93
N GLN A 202 -12.83 6.86 -35.21
CA GLN A 202 -12.57 8.09 -35.96
C GLN A 202 -13.85 8.44 -36.73
N ARG A 203 -14.35 9.65 -36.50
CA ARG A 203 -15.20 10.53 -37.34
C ARG A 203 -15.49 11.71 -36.41
N GLY A 204 -14.97 12.91 -36.61
CA GLY A 204 -14.77 13.62 -37.87
C GLY A 204 -15.66 14.85 -37.80
N SER A 205 -15.06 16.01 -37.55
CA SER A 205 -15.64 17.32 -37.84
C SER A 205 -14.48 18.28 -38.12
N GLU A 206 -13.95 18.18 -39.34
CA GLU A 206 -13.49 19.38 -40.06
C GLU A 206 -14.73 20.22 -40.43
N ASP A 207 -14.49 21.48 -40.77
CA ASP A 207 -15.44 22.52 -41.19
C ASP A 207 -16.09 23.40 -40.10
N ALA A 208 -15.27 24.28 -39.52
CA ALA A 208 -15.67 25.67 -39.27
C ALA A 208 -14.49 26.63 -39.49
N LYS A 209 -14.42 27.17 -40.72
CA LYS A 209 -14.06 28.56 -41.10
C LYS A 209 -13.01 29.27 -40.23
N LYS A 210 -11.76 29.43 -40.69
CA LYS A 210 -11.34 30.57 -41.54
C LYS A 210 -12.12 31.86 -41.27
N GLU A 211 -11.62 32.71 -40.38
CA GLU A 211 -11.53 34.17 -40.59
C GLU A 211 -10.83 34.84 -39.41
N ARG A 212 -10.06 35.90 -39.71
CA ARG A 212 -9.37 36.84 -38.79
C ARG A 212 -7.90 36.55 -38.46
N ILE A 213 -7.07 36.52 -39.51
CA ILE A 213 -5.76 37.20 -39.46
C ILE A 213 -5.71 38.14 -40.68
N ASN A 214 -5.16 39.33 -40.47
CA ASN A 214 -4.93 40.44 -41.40
C ASN A 214 -6.06 41.48 -41.56
N LYS A 215 -6.06 42.47 -40.66
CA LYS A 215 -6.21 43.90 -40.98
C LYS A 215 -5.82 44.74 -39.76
N SER A 216 -4.59 45.26 -39.75
CA SER A 216 -4.29 46.67 -39.40
C SER A 216 -2.77 46.90 -39.42
N GLN A 217 -2.20 46.92 -40.62
CA GLN A 217 -1.11 47.84 -40.93
C GLN A 217 -1.64 48.73 -42.05
N LYS A 218 -1.97 49.97 -41.69
CA LYS A 218 -1.93 51.18 -42.52
C LYS A 218 -1.97 52.36 -41.57
#